data_AF-A0A7S8FF60-F1
#
_entry.id   AF-A0A7S8FF60-F1
#
_cell.length_a   1.000
_cell.length_b   1.000
_cell.length_c   1.000
_cell.angle_alpha   90.00
_cell.angle_beta   90.00
_cell.angle_gamma   90.00
#
_symmetry.space_group_name_H-M   'P 1'
#
loop_
_entity.id
_entity.type
_entity.pdbx_description
1 polymer ?
#
loop_
_entity_poly.entity_id
_entity_poly.type
_entity_poly.pdbx_seq_one_letter_code
_entity_poly.pdbx_strand_id
1 'polypeptide(L)'
;MNTLRANTPLFDRYGRVQALCAVFWIRRSLLVLTLVVVTVCFSNTVNHAAYETGELPEVASGDPYESGYVIPGLSFRVFVDRGMEGAVGGILDQTLAHAALRTTIDTFSYLNQHRQGYPRFDEAVGKGLIERVIIQPSVRNHEGKSFPFLVVRTVKPGRVRLLISASSIKEGGYLDAADRFAPVLAREFQWVVSKAETGAKTKAVSIERDLRHAKTRTDGDIRSLSSEERVRLLQQLFETYLRTIDDQRSLDGQPYYEAGSTVLVAPSQPDSTTKFYDIRVREALQTIVKEPVFLERTPLAVMSLLNGAIWNVTFVNIAQRDWATRTRVLPADKAVMVGQPGKLIQPAAILINLHRAAATDDLFYADTKQLPMGALSTDQLALVIAKEIHHNIVEKSQTGHVAQDALSAPE
;
A
#
# COMPACT_ATOMS: atom_id res chain seq x y z
N MET A 1 -56.87 47.34 -11.91
CA MET A 1 -56.61 48.78 -11.67
C MET A 1 -55.99 48.92 -10.29
N ASN A 2 -55.14 49.91 -10.06
CA ASN A 2 -54.30 50.01 -8.85
C ASN A 2 -54.73 51.16 -7.93
N THR A 3 -54.79 50.91 -6.62
CA THR A 3 -54.60 51.88 -5.51
C THR A 3 -54.27 51.04 -4.26
N LEU A 4 -53.17 51.15 -3.50
CA LEU A 4 -52.30 52.23 -2.99
C LEU A 4 -52.75 52.90 -1.67
N ARG A 5 -51.76 53.04 -0.76
CA ARG A 5 -51.72 53.58 0.63
C ARG A 5 -52.07 52.53 1.72
N ALA A 6 -51.20 52.12 2.65
CA ALA A 6 -50.06 52.67 3.42
C ALA A 6 -50.44 53.25 4.80
N ASN A 7 -49.78 52.75 5.86
CA ASN A 7 -49.63 53.39 7.18
C ASN A 7 -48.61 52.65 8.08
N THR A 8 -47.96 53.41 8.97
CA THR A 8 -47.04 53.07 10.08
C THR A 8 -47.19 54.22 11.12
N PRO A 9 -46.78 54.15 12.43
CA PRO A 9 -45.56 53.49 12.93
C PRO A 9 -45.58 52.92 14.40
N LEU A 10 -44.40 52.50 14.86
CA LEU A 10 -43.79 52.58 16.21
C LEU A 10 -44.68 52.67 17.48
N PHE A 11 -44.43 51.73 18.40
CA PHE A 11 -44.28 52.03 19.83
C PHE A 11 -43.17 51.16 20.49
N ASP A 12 -43.03 51.19 21.82
CA ASP A 12 -41.72 51.23 22.51
C ASP A 12 -41.69 50.53 23.90
N ARG A 13 -40.46 50.36 24.42
CA ARG A 13 -40.03 50.34 25.86
C ARG A 13 -40.11 49.09 26.78
N TYR A 14 -39.02 48.95 27.56
CA TYR A 14 -38.78 48.22 28.83
C TYR A 14 -38.92 46.67 28.84
N GLY A 15 -38.22 45.90 29.68
CA GLY A 15 -37.21 46.23 30.73
C GLY A 15 -36.43 44.98 31.24
N ARG A 16 -35.46 45.16 32.16
CA ARG A 16 -34.57 44.10 32.75
C ARG A 16 -34.77 43.95 34.27
N VAL A 17 -34.09 42.94 34.88
CA VAL A 17 -33.77 42.64 36.32
C VAL A 17 -34.46 41.32 36.79
N GLN A 18 -33.94 40.38 37.61
CA GLN A 18 -32.66 39.93 38.25
C GLN A 18 -32.94 39.42 39.70
N ALA A 19 -31.98 38.71 40.34
CA ALA A 19 -31.98 38.04 41.68
C ALA A 19 -32.46 36.56 41.70
N LEU A 20 -31.79 35.53 42.30
CA LEU A 20 -31.04 35.30 43.59
C LEU A 20 -32.00 35.01 44.78
N CYS A 21 -31.80 34.07 45.74
CA CYS A 21 -30.79 33.05 46.14
C CYS A 21 -31.47 32.06 47.17
N ALA A 22 -30.95 30.97 47.77
CA ALA A 22 -29.83 29.99 47.67
C ALA A 22 -30.21 28.74 48.57
N VAL A 23 -29.40 27.72 48.94
CA VAL A 23 -28.47 27.64 50.11
C VAL A 23 -28.08 26.15 50.43
N PHE A 24 -26.76 25.83 50.55
CA PHE A 24 -26.04 24.81 51.40
C PHE A 24 -26.41 23.29 51.37
N TRP A 25 -25.57 22.29 51.73
CA TRP A 25 -24.09 22.04 51.85
C TRP A 25 -23.88 20.48 51.93
N ILE A 26 -22.71 19.84 51.73
CA ILE A 26 -21.48 19.81 52.55
C ILE A 26 -20.29 19.26 51.71
N ARG A 27 -19.15 19.97 51.77
CA ARG A 27 -17.70 19.60 51.89
C ARG A 27 -17.24 18.11 51.72
N ARG A 28 -15.97 17.77 51.39
CA ARG A 28 -14.61 18.43 51.40
C ARG A 28 -13.68 17.59 50.44
N SER A 29 -12.52 17.99 49.89
CA SER A 29 -11.50 19.01 50.26
C SER A 29 -10.69 19.58 49.07
N LEU A 30 -10.15 20.80 49.29
CA LEU A 30 -9.00 21.56 48.73
C LEU A 30 -8.20 21.03 47.50
N LEU A 31 -7.89 21.86 46.47
CA LEU A 31 -6.87 22.96 46.35
C LEU A 31 -5.42 22.42 46.28
N VAL A 32 -4.52 22.88 45.38
CA VAL A 32 -4.11 24.28 45.06
C VAL A 32 -4.05 24.56 43.53
N LEU A 33 -4.09 25.84 43.15
CA LEU A 33 -4.04 26.37 41.78
C LEU A 33 -2.68 27.05 41.46
N THR A 34 -2.09 26.76 40.31
CA THR A 34 -1.14 27.66 39.63
C THR A 34 -1.34 27.62 38.11
N LEU A 35 -1.22 28.77 37.44
CA LEU A 35 -1.58 28.96 36.04
C LEU A 35 -0.33 29.21 35.16
N VAL A 36 -0.09 28.35 34.17
CA VAL A 36 0.75 28.68 33.02
C VAL A 36 0.10 28.12 31.76
N VAL A 37 -0.41 29.00 30.89
CA VAL A 37 -0.82 28.63 29.53
C VAL A 37 0.38 28.81 28.62
N VAL A 38 0.89 27.72 28.03
CA VAL A 38 1.90 27.79 26.97
C VAL A 38 1.28 27.30 25.66
N THR A 39 0.74 28.25 24.89
CA THR A 39 0.34 28.00 23.50
C THR A 39 1.59 27.90 22.63
N VAL A 40 2.09 26.69 22.40
CA VAL A 40 3.26 26.49 21.51
C VAL A 40 2.79 26.46 20.05
N CYS A 41 2.75 27.65 19.43
CA CYS A 41 2.65 27.77 17.98
C CYS A 41 4.01 27.45 17.34
N PHE A 42 4.22 26.22 16.87
CA PHE A 42 5.38 25.91 16.01
C PHE A 42 5.09 26.23 14.54
N SER A 43 5.33 27.49 14.18
CA SER A 43 5.51 27.90 12.79
C SER A 43 6.86 27.37 12.27
N ASN A 44 6.89 26.17 11.70
CA ASN A 44 8.07 25.65 11.01
C ASN A 44 8.14 26.15 9.56
N THR A 45 8.45 27.44 9.39
CA THR A 45 9.05 27.94 8.15
C THR A 45 10.49 27.44 8.08
N VAL A 46 10.73 26.32 7.40
CA VAL A 46 12.08 25.90 7.00
C VAL A 46 12.29 26.29 5.54
N ASN A 47 13.35 27.05 5.29
CA ASN A 47 13.67 27.51 3.93
C ASN A 47 14.07 26.32 3.04
N HIS A 48 13.38 26.13 1.92
CA HIS A 48 13.88 25.29 0.82
C HIS A 48 15.05 26.02 0.12
N ALA A 49 16.25 25.88 0.69
CA ALA A 49 17.47 26.05 -0.09
C ALA A 49 17.57 24.89 -1.08
N ALA A 50 17.59 25.18 -2.38
CA ALA A 50 17.81 24.16 -3.39
C ALA A 50 19.27 23.72 -3.34
N TYR A 51 19.51 22.41 -3.23
CA TYR A 51 20.81 21.79 -3.47
C TYR A 51 20.66 20.52 -4.31
N GLU A 52 21.76 20.19 -4.98
CA GLU A 52 21.82 19.34 -6.16
C GLU A 52 21.59 17.85 -5.87
N THR A 53 21.64 17.06 -6.94
CA THR A 53 21.60 15.59 -6.98
C THR A 53 22.52 14.92 -5.95
N GLY A 54 22.02 14.77 -4.72
CA GLY A 54 22.66 14.00 -3.68
C GLY A 54 22.47 12.50 -3.91
N GLU A 55 23.58 11.79 -4.14
CA GLU A 55 23.59 10.34 -3.98
C GLU A 55 23.14 9.98 -2.55
N LEU A 56 22.43 8.87 -2.39
CA LEU A 56 22.17 8.33 -1.05
C LEU A 56 23.53 8.15 -0.35
N PRO A 57 23.67 8.55 0.93
CA PRO A 57 24.95 8.50 1.62
C PRO A 57 25.53 7.09 1.49
N GLU A 58 26.76 7.01 0.99
CA GLU A 58 27.43 5.76 0.71
C GLU A 58 27.36 4.89 1.97
N VAL A 59 26.70 3.72 1.87
CA VAL A 59 26.47 2.85 3.03
C VAL A 59 27.83 2.52 3.62
N ALA A 60 28.11 3.10 4.78
CA ALA A 60 29.47 3.34 5.24
C ALA A 60 30.33 2.09 5.11
N SER A 61 31.54 2.26 4.57
CA SER A 61 32.47 1.17 4.31
C SER A 61 33.02 0.60 5.62
N GLY A 62 32.21 -0.20 6.32
CA GLY A 62 32.71 -1.20 7.25
C GLY A 62 33.70 -2.10 6.50
N ASP A 63 34.84 -2.35 7.14
CA ASP A 63 36.07 -2.76 6.48
C ASP A 63 35.90 -3.88 5.43
N PRO A 64 36.59 -3.80 4.27
CA PRO A 64 36.59 -4.86 3.25
C PRO A 64 37.31 -6.16 3.70
N TYR A 65 37.61 -6.32 4.99
CA TYR A 65 38.41 -7.39 5.58
C TYR A 65 37.61 -8.45 6.35
N GLU A 66 36.36 -8.23 6.74
CA GLU A 66 35.49 -9.34 7.15
C GLU A 66 34.99 -10.08 5.89
N SER A 67 35.59 -11.24 5.62
CA SER A 67 35.22 -12.10 4.48
C SER A 67 33.86 -12.76 4.70
N GLY A 68 32.79 -12.00 4.41
CA GLY A 68 31.40 -12.30 4.75
C GLY A 68 31.00 -13.79 4.68
N TYR A 69 30.26 -14.22 5.70
CA TYR A 69 29.97 -15.62 6.00
C TYR A 69 29.30 -16.34 4.83
N VAL A 70 29.85 -17.51 4.48
CA VAL A 70 29.41 -18.36 3.37
C VAL A 70 28.38 -19.37 3.88
N ILE A 71 27.27 -19.51 3.16
CA ILE A 71 26.27 -20.56 3.40
C ILE A 71 26.41 -21.61 2.29
N PRO A 72 26.68 -22.89 2.60
CA PRO A 72 26.84 -23.93 1.59
C PRO A 72 25.64 -24.02 0.63
N GLY A 73 25.91 -23.99 -0.67
CA GLY A 73 24.88 -24.07 -1.73
C GLY A 73 24.19 -22.74 -2.06
N LEU A 74 24.57 -21.62 -1.44
CA LEU A 74 24.08 -20.28 -1.78
C LEU A 74 25.21 -19.42 -2.39
N SER A 75 24.85 -18.57 -3.35
CA SER A 75 25.79 -17.74 -4.13
C SER A 75 26.09 -16.37 -3.49
N PHE A 76 25.39 -16.01 -2.41
CA PHE A 76 25.58 -14.78 -1.65
C PHE A 76 26.23 -15.05 -0.29
N ARG A 77 26.69 -13.97 0.36
CA ARG A 77 27.28 -14.00 1.71
C ARG A 77 26.46 -13.16 2.69
N VAL A 78 26.54 -13.51 3.97
CA VAL A 78 25.98 -12.73 5.09
C VAL A 78 27.08 -11.85 5.69
N PHE A 79 26.75 -10.61 6.01
CA PHE A 79 27.64 -9.64 6.65
C PHE A 79 26.97 -9.10 7.92
N VAL A 80 27.77 -8.69 8.90
CA VAL A 80 27.28 -8.00 10.10
C VAL A 80 27.80 -6.56 10.08
N ASP A 81 26.89 -5.63 9.86
CA ASP A 81 27.12 -4.21 10.11
C ASP A 81 26.81 -3.93 11.59
N ARG A 82 27.83 -3.47 12.32
CA ARG A 82 27.75 -3.27 13.77
C ARG A 82 27.22 -1.88 14.15
N GLY A 83 26.99 -1.00 13.17
CA GLY A 83 26.69 0.42 13.38
C GLY A 83 27.91 1.22 13.86
N MET A 84 27.77 2.55 13.83
CA MET A 84 28.75 3.47 14.42
C MET A 84 28.19 4.11 15.70
N GLU A 85 29.08 4.48 16.61
CA GLU A 85 28.73 5.21 17.84
C GLU A 85 28.09 6.56 17.49
N GLY A 86 26.89 6.83 18.04
CA GLY A 86 26.09 8.01 17.71
C GLY A 86 25.19 7.91 16.47
N ALA A 87 25.24 6.81 15.69
CA ALA A 87 24.35 6.63 14.54
C ALA A 87 22.88 6.37 14.95
N VAL A 88 21.92 6.78 14.10
CA VAL A 88 20.46 6.63 14.30
C VAL A 88 20.01 5.17 14.08
N GLY A 89 20.50 4.29 14.96
CA GLY A 89 20.31 2.85 14.92
C GLY A 89 20.96 2.13 16.12
N GLY A 90 21.90 2.78 16.81
CA GLY A 90 22.65 2.21 17.93
C GLY A 90 23.80 1.30 17.49
N ILE A 91 24.66 0.93 18.44
CA ILE A 91 25.69 -0.09 18.26
C ILE A 91 25.06 -1.47 18.47
N LEU A 92 25.40 -2.43 17.61
CA LEU A 92 25.02 -3.82 17.79
C LEU A 92 25.94 -4.50 18.82
N ASP A 93 25.38 -4.82 20.00
CA ASP A 93 26.06 -5.64 21.01
C ASP A 93 26.65 -6.92 20.39
N GLN A 94 27.88 -7.27 20.79
CA GLN A 94 28.60 -8.41 20.26
C GLN A 94 27.89 -9.75 20.53
N THR A 95 27.15 -9.88 21.64
CA THR A 95 26.40 -11.10 21.95
C THR A 95 25.20 -11.24 21.00
N LEU A 96 24.42 -10.17 20.84
CA LEU A 96 23.31 -10.12 19.89
C LEU A 96 23.78 -10.26 18.43
N ALA A 97 24.93 -9.70 18.07
CA ALA A 97 25.54 -9.86 16.75
C ALA A 97 25.75 -11.34 16.39
N HIS A 98 26.38 -12.11 17.27
CA HIS A 98 26.66 -13.53 17.04
C HIS A 98 25.38 -14.36 17.01
N ALA A 99 24.42 -14.11 17.91
CA ALA A 99 23.16 -14.83 17.94
C ALA A 99 22.30 -14.55 16.69
N ALA A 100 22.18 -13.28 16.27
CA ALA A 100 21.49 -12.89 15.04
C ALA A 100 22.17 -13.45 13.77
N LEU A 101 23.50 -13.47 13.74
CA LEU A 101 24.27 -14.06 12.65
C LEU A 101 24.05 -15.57 12.54
N ARG A 102 24.20 -16.32 13.65
CA ARG A 102 23.93 -17.77 13.69
C ARG A 102 22.52 -18.06 13.22
N THR A 103 21.52 -17.41 13.83
CA THR A 103 20.10 -17.52 13.44
C THR A 103 19.91 -17.30 11.94
N THR A 104 20.54 -16.27 11.36
CA THR A 104 20.42 -15.95 9.93
C THR A 104 21.06 -17.02 9.03
N ILE A 105 22.26 -17.50 9.36
CA ILE A 105 22.96 -18.58 8.63
C ILE A 105 22.17 -19.88 8.69
N ASP A 106 21.68 -20.26 9.87
CA ASP A 106 20.93 -21.49 10.10
C ASP A 106 19.57 -21.43 9.39
N THR A 107 18.91 -20.26 9.40
CA THR A 107 17.64 -20.05 8.69
C THR A 107 17.81 -20.16 7.18
N PHE A 108 18.86 -19.55 6.61
CA PHE A 108 19.13 -19.72 5.18
C PHE A 108 19.56 -21.14 4.81
N SER A 109 20.26 -21.84 5.71
CA SER A 109 20.60 -23.26 5.53
C SER A 109 19.34 -24.13 5.53
N TYR A 110 18.40 -23.86 6.43
CA TYR A 110 17.08 -24.51 6.48
C TYR A 110 16.27 -24.24 5.19
N LEU A 111 16.16 -22.98 4.76
CA LEU A 111 15.49 -22.61 3.51
C LEU A 111 16.14 -23.26 2.28
N ASN A 112 17.48 -23.39 2.27
CA ASN A 112 18.23 -24.04 1.20
C ASN A 112 18.01 -25.56 1.14
N GLN A 113 17.80 -26.21 2.30
CA GLN A 113 17.41 -27.63 2.37
C GLN A 113 15.96 -27.86 1.96
N HIS A 114 15.05 -26.94 2.30
CA HIS A 114 13.60 -27.07 2.11
C HIS A 114 13.05 -26.28 0.91
N ARG A 115 13.89 -25.94 -0.09
CA ARG A 115 13.57 -25.07 -1.25
C ARG A 115 12.20 -25.30 -1.90
N GLN A 116 11.79 -26.56 -2.05
CA GLN A 116 10.51 -26.92 -2.68
C GLN A 116 9.28 -26.36 -1.93
N GLY A 117 9.39 -26.12 -0.62
CA GLY A 117 8.35 -25.45 0.18
C GLY A 117 8.41 -23.91 0.13
N TYR A 118 9.42 -23.32 -0.51
CA TYR A 118 9.69 -21.88 -0.51
C TYR A 118 9.97 -21.35 -1.94
N PRO A 119 8.98 -21.34 -2.85
CA PRO A 119 9.21 -21.10 -4.27
C PRO A 119 9.84 -19.73 -4.60
N ARG A 120 9.55 -18.67 -3.84
CA ARG A 120 10.18 -17.34 -4.02
C ARG A 120 11.64 -17.31 -3.55
N PHE A 121 11.99 -18.11 -2.54
CA PHE A 121 13.37 -18.30 -2.12
C PHE A 121 14.17 -19.02 -3.20
N ASP A 122 13.65 -20.15 -3.70
CA ASP A 122 14.31 -20.93 -4.75
C ASP A 122 14.45 -20.12 -6.05
N GLU A 123 13.41 -19.39 -6.46
CA GLU A 123 13.45 -18.47 -7.61
C GLU A 123 14.58 -17.43 -7.48
N ALA A 124 14.71 -16.79 -6.32
CA ALA A 124 15.71 -15.74 -6.12
C ALA A 124 17.14 -16.28 -6.07
N VAL A 125 17.34 -17.49 -5.51
CA VAL A 125 18.65 -18.14 -5.48
C VAL A 125 19.01 -18.68 -6.86
N GLY A 126 18.09 -19.37 -7.54
CA GLY A 126 18.30 -19.90 -8.89
C GLY A 126 18.58 -18.82 -9.94
N LYS A 127 17.97 -17.63 -9.81
CA LYS A 127 18.25 -16.45 -10.64
C LYS A 127 19.44 -15.60 -10.12
N GLY A 128 20.01 -15.91 -8.96
CA GLY A 128 21.16 -15.18 -8.38
C GLY A 128 20.88 -13.71 -8.02
N LEU A 129 19.66 -13.41 -7.55
CA LEU A 129 19.17 -12.03 -7.37
C LEU A 129 19.77 -11.30 -6.17
N ILE A 130 20.34 -12.01 -5.20
CA ILE A 130 20.94 -11.41 -4.00
C ILE A 130 22.43 -11.15 -4.23
N GLU A 131 22.88 -9.91 -4.05
CA GLU A 131 24.31 -9.57 -3.96
C GLU A 131 24.88 -9.97 -2.59
N ARG A 132 24.18 -9.60 -1.51
CA ARG A 132 24.56 -9.88 -0.12
C ARG A 132 23.38 -9.70 0.83
N VAL A 133 23.45 -10.38 1.97
CA VAL A 133 22.60 -10.13 3.14
C VAL A 133 23.41 -9.35 4.16
N ILE A 134 22.81 -8.35 4.82
CA ILE A 134 23.47 -7.53 5.83
C ILE A 134 22.58 -7.51 7.08
N ILE A 135 23.14 -7.93 8.22
CA ILE A 135 22.50 -7.81 9.53
C ILE A 135 22.90 -6.46 10.12
N GLN A 136 21.93 -5.69 10.59
CA GLN A 136 22.12 -4.36 11.20
C GLN A 136 21.46 -4.31 12.59
N PRO A 137 21.91 -3.44 13.52
CA PRO A 137 21.28 -3.31 14.85
C PRO A 137 19.78 -2.99 14.76
N SER A 138 19.41 -2.01 13.91
CA SER A 138 18.04 -1.80 13.46
C SER A 138 18.05 -1.38 11.99
N VAL A 139 17.12 -1.90 11.19
CA VAL A 139 16.94 -1.50 9.78
C VAL A 139 15.87 -0.42 9.71
N ARG A 140 16.15 0.70 9.03
CA ARG A 140 15.25 1.85 8.91
C ARG A 140 15.11 2.32 7.47
N ASN A 141 13.98 2.95 7.14
CA ASN A 141 13.85 3.72 5.90
C ASN A 141 14.36 5.16 6.06
N HIS A 142 14.31 5.95 4.98
CA HIS A 142 14.72 7.37 4.97
C HIS A 142 13.85 8.28 5.86
N GLU A 143 12.65 7.82 6.25
CA GLU A 143 11.75 8.50 7.20
C GLU A 143 12.07 8.13 8.67
N GLY A 144 13.09 7.29 8.91
CA GLY A 144 13.50 6.82 10.24
C GLY A 144 12.65 5.67 10.80
N LYS A 145 11.59 5.23 10.10
CA LYS A 145 10.72 4.12 10.52
C LYS A 145 11.49 2.80 10.49
N SER A 146 11.43 2.04 11.58
CA SER A 146 12.08 0.72 11.71
C SER A 146 11.30 -0.39 11.01
N PHE A 147 12.03 -1.37 10.47
CA PHE A 147 11.48 -2.56 9.82
C PHE A 147 12.28 -3.82 10.24
N PRO A 148 11.65 -5.02 10.32
CA PRO A 148 12.40 -6.27 10.53
C PRO A 148 13.32 -6.62 9.37
N PHE A 149 12.92 -6.27 8.14
CA PHE A 149 13.64 -6.54 6.90
C PHE A 149 13.55 -5.34 5.95
N LEU A 150 14.55 -5.17 5.07
CA LEU A 150 14.43 -4.26 3.93
C LEU A 150 15.22 -4.76 2.72
N VAL A 151 14.52 -5.03 1.62
CA VAL A 151 15.15 -5.29 0.33
C VAL A 151 15.50 -3.97 -0.36
N VAL A 152 16.77 -3.79 -0.74
CA VAL A 152 17.31 -2.57 -1.36
C VAL A 152 17.94 -2.90 -2.73
N ARG A 153 17.73 -2.06 -3.74
CA ARG A 153 18.37 -2.24 -5.07
C ARG A 153 19.87 -1.98 -5.01
N THR A 154 20.64 -2.65 -5.85
CA THR A 154 22.06 -2.32 -6.08
C THR A 154 22.24 -1.51 -7.35
N VAL A 155 23.42 -0.92 -7.52
CA VAL A 155 23.88 -0.31 -8.80
C VAL A 155 23.98 -1.33 -9.95
N LYS A 156 23.92 -2.64 -9.66
CA LYS A 156 23.88 -3.71 -10.67
C LYS A 156 22.42 -4.07 -10.96
N PRO A 157 21.92 -3.88 -12.19
CA PRO A 157 20.60 -4.37 -12.59
C PRO A 157 20.45 -5.87 -12.31
N GLY A 158 19.23 -6.31 -12.03
CA GLY A 158 18.97 -7.70 -11.64
C GLY A 158 19.38 -8.09 -10.21
N ARG A 159 20.00 -7.19 -9.41
CA ARG A 159 20.48 -7.53 -8.06
C ARG A 159 20.06 -6.60 -6.94
N VAL A 160 19.78 -7.20 -5.78
CA VAL A 160 19.36 -6.55 -4.52
C VAL A 160 20.25 -6.94 -3.34
N ARG A 161 20.20 -6.13 -2.27
CA ARG A 161 20.68 -6.46 -0.93
C ARG A 161 19.47 -6.70 -0.04
N LEU A 162 19.59 -7.63 0.91
CA LEU A 162 18.58 -7.85 1.94
C LEU A 162 19.17 -7.40 3.28
N LEU A 163 18.57 -6.39 3.90
CA LEU A 163 18.89 -5.91 5.23
C LEU A 163 18.01 -6.63 6.25
N ILE A 164 18.57 -7.05 7.39
CA ILE A 164 17.87 -7.76 8.47
C ILE A 164 18.14 -7.08 9.81
N SER A 165 17.09 -6.79 10.57
CA SER A 165 17.16 -6.11 11.87
C SER A 165 17.42 -7.09 13.01
N ALA A 166 18.59 -7.00 13.64
CA ALA A 166 18.97 -7.82 14.79
C ALA A 166 18.06 -7.57 16.01
N SER A 167 17.61 -6.32 16.23
CA SER A 167 16.63 -6.03 17.29
C SER A 167 15.32 -6.78 17.03
N SER A 168 14.84 -6.82 15.78
CA SER A 168 13.57 -7.46 15.44
C SER A 168 13.62 -9.00 15.48
N ILE A 169 14.79 -9.62 15.22
CA ILE A 169 15.00 -11.06 15.49
C ILE A 169 14.85 -11.34 16.99
N LYS A 170 15.40 -10.48 17.85
CA LYS A 170 15.31 -10.59 19.32
C LYS A 170 13.88 -10.35 19.83
N GLU A 171 13.26 -9.25 19.40
CA GLU A 171 11.90 -8.83 19.80
C GLU A 171 10.84 -9.86 19.37
N GLY A 172 10.99 -10.47 18.19
CA GLY A 172 10.10 -11.53 17.72
C GLY A 172 10.35 -12.92 18.34
N GLY A 173 11.36 -13.07 19.20
CA GLY A 173 11.71 -14.36 19.81
C GLY A 173 12.18 -15.40 18.80
N TYR A 174 12.95 -14.97 17.80
CA TYR A 174 13.48 -15.79 16.71
C TYR A 174 14.96 -16.21 16.87
N LEU A 175 15.68 -15.62 17.84
CA LEU A 175 17.07 -16.00 18.13
C LEU A 175 17.18 -17.51 18.39
N ASP A 176 18.08 -18.16 17.67
CA ASP A 176 18.34 -19.60 17.68
C ASP A 176 17.12 -20.49 17.32
N ALA A 177 16.06 -19.91 16.74
CA ALA A 177 14.84 -20.58 16.31
C ALA A 177 14.66 -20.49 14.77
N ALA A 178 15.63 -21.04 14.04
CA ALA A 178 15.73 -20.94 12.58
C ALA A 178 14.53 -21.54 11.82
N ASP A 179 13.93 -22.60 12.35
CA ASP A 179 12.69 -23.23 11.86
C ASP A 179 11.48 -22.27 11.92
N ARG A 180 11.38 -21.49 13.02
CA ARG A 180 10.32 -20.50 13.24
C ARG A 180 10.58 -19.20 12.47
N PHE A 181 11.84 -18.85 12.21
CA PHE A 181 12.21 -17.67 11.44
C PHE A 181 12.12 -17.88 9.92
N ALA A 182 12.38 -19.10 9.43
CA ALA A 182 12.29 -19.46 8.00
C ALA A 182 10.99 -19.04 7.29
N PRO A 183 9.77 -19.38 7.79
CA PRO A 183 8.52 -18.98 7.13
C PRO A 183 8.21 -17.48 7.23
N VAL A 184 8.92 -16.74 8.08
CA VAL A 184 8.83 -15.27 8.16
C VAL A 184 9.75 -14.65 7.12
N LEU A 185 11.03 -15.03 7.15
CA LEU A 185 12.07 -14.58 6.21
C LEU A 185 11.72 -14.93 4.75
N ALA A 186 11.10 -16.09 4.50
CA ALA A 186 10.71 -16.52 3.15
C ALA A 186 9.65 -15.62 2.49
N ARG A 187 8.81 -14.91 3.26
CA ARG A 187 7.81 -13.98 2.70
C ARG A 187 8.48 -12.79 2.02
N GLU A 188 9.58 -12.31 2.59
CA GLU A 188 10.36 -11.19 2.05
C GLU A 188 10.95 -11.47 0.67
N PHE A 189 11.01 -12.73 0.24
CA PHE A 189 11.53 -13.09 -1.07
C PHE A 189 10.61 -12.68 -2.24
N GLN A 190 9.33 -12.41 -1.99
CA GLN A 190 8.47 -11.64 -2.91
C GLN A 190 9.10 -10.27 -3.22
N TRP A 191 9.57 -9.53 -2.21
CA TRP A 191 10.25 -8.25 -2.41
C TRP A 191 11.62 -8.40 -3.08
N VAL A 192 12.35 -9.48 -2.79
CA VAL A 192 13.62 -9.81 -3.48
C VAL A 192 13.41 -9.93 -4.98
N VAL A 193 12.48 -10.78 -5.42
CA VAL A 193 12.14 -10.97 -6.84
C VAL A 193 11.59 -9.67 -7.44
N SER A 194 10.59 -9.06 -6.80
CA SER A 194 9.91 -7.85 -7.30
C SER A 194 10.84 -6.63 -7.42
N LYS A 195 11.84 -6.46 -6.55
CA LYS A 195 12.79 -5.34 -6.63
C LYS A 195 13.97 -5.63 -7.56
N ALA A 196 14.41 -6.88 -7.68
CA ALA A 196 15.46 -7.28 -8.61
C ALA A 196 15.02 -7.19 -10.09
N GLU A 197 13.71 -7.31 -10.39
CA GLU A 197 13.20 -7.15 -11.74
C GLU A 197 13.47 -5.73 -12.30
N THR A 198 14.40 -5.63 -13.24
CA THR A 198 14.83 -4.40 -13.92
C THR A 198 14.55 -4.40 -15.43
N GLY A 199 13.53 -5.15 -15.87
CA GLY A 199 13.02 -5.03 -17.24
C GLY A 199 12.53 -3.61 -17.54
N ALA A 200 12.53 -3.23 -18.83
CA ALA A 200 12.06 -1.93 -19.26
C ALA A 200 10.59 -1.72 -18.84
N LYS A 201 10.34 -0.77 -17.93
CA LYS A 201 8.98 -0.41 -17.51
C LYS A 201 8.29 0.33 -18.65
N THR A 202 7.22 -0.22 -19.20
CA THR A 202 6.41 0.47 -20.19
C THR A 202 5.85 1.76 -19.59
N LYS A 203 6.00 2.90 -20.28
CA LYS A 203 5.56 4.20 -19.78
C LYS A 203 4.03 4.28 -19.81
N ALA A 204 3.43 4.43 -18.63
CA ALA A 204 1.99 4.66 -18.49
C ALA A 204 1.60 6.02 -19.09
N VAL A 205 0.49 6.06 -19.84
CA VAL A 205 -0.03 7.31 -20.41
C VAL A 205 -0.82 8.08 -19.35
N SER A 206 -0.19 9.08 -18.74
CA SER A 206 -0.89 10.02 -17.87
C SER A 206 -1.78 10.96 -18.68
N ILE A 207 -3.03 11.12 -18.24
CA ILE A 207 -3.99 12.10 -18.75
C ILE A 207 -4.49 12.88 -17.55
N GLU A 208 -4.36 14.20 -17.61
CA GLU A 208 -4.72 15.13 -16.54
C GLU A 208 -6.24 15.09 -16.25
N ARG A 209 -6.63 15.35 -14.99
CA ARG A 209 -8.02 15.26 -14.51
C ARG A 209 -8.32 16.42 -13.57
N ASP A 210 -9.46 17.08 -13.74
CA ASP A 210 -9.94 18.09 -12.80
C ASP A 210 -10.59 17.46 -11.56
N LEU A 211 -9.76 16.89 -10.68
CA LEU A 211 -10.23 16.21 -9.48
C LEU A 211 -10.81 17.18 -8.43
N ARG A 212 -10.55 18.49 -8.55
CA ARG A 212 -11.02 19.52 -7.60
C ARG A 212 -12.54 19.63 -7.57
N HIS A 213 -13.23 19.30 -8.66
CA HIS A 213 -14.68 19.35 -8.77
C HIS A 213 -15.39 17.99 -8.58
N ALA A 214 -14.65 16.94 -8.21
CA ALA A 214 -15.23 15.62 -7.94
C ALA A 214 -16.09 15.62 -6.65
N LYS A 215 -17.32 15.10 -6.74
CA LYS A 215 -18.26 15.07 -5.62
C LYS A 215 -17.95 13.93 -4.64
N THR A 216 -17.05 14.19 -3.70
CA THR A 216 -16.80 13.29 -2.55
C THR A 216 -18.03 13.20 -1.64
N ARG A 217 -18.41 11.98 -1.22
CA ARG A 217 -19.40 11.73 -0.17
C ARG A 217 -18.72 11.18 1.08
N THR A 218 -19.37 11.28 2.24
CA THR A 218 -18.90 10.63 3.47
C THR A 218 -19.30 9.15 3.47
N ASP A 219 -18.56 8.34 4.23
CA ASP A 219 -18.86 6.92 4.42
C ASP A 219 -20.22 6.71 5.12
N GLY A 220 -20.74 7.72 5.85
CA GLY A 220 -22.08 7.72 6.40
C GLY A 220 -23.15 7.87 5.32
N ASP A 221 -22.98 8.85 4.42
CA ASP A 221 -23.89 9.05 3.28
C ASP A 221 -23.95 7.77 2.42
N ILE A 222 -22.79 7.21 2.07
CA ILE A 222 -22.68 6.05 1.17
C ILE A 222 -23.36 4.81 1.75
N ARG A 223 -23.34 4.62 3.08
CA ARG A 223 -24.09 3.54 3.76
C ARG A 223 -25.61 3.72 3.71
N SER A 224 -26.10 4.96 3.59
CA SER A 224 -27.54 5.24 3.50
C SER A 224 -28.11 5.12 2.08
N LEU A 225 -27.25 5.04 1.05
CA LEU A 225 -27.68 4.91 -0.36
C LEU A 225 -28.27 3.53 -0.65
N SER A 226 -29.35 3.51 -1.42
CA SER A 226 -29.86 2.29 -2.07
C SER A 226 -28.85 1.70 -3.07
N SER A 227 -29.01 0.42 -3.40
CA SER A 227 -28.14 -0.28 -4.37
C SER A 227 -28.12 0.42 -5.73
N GLU A 228 -29.26 0.94 -6.16
CA GLU A 228 -29.46 1.68 -7.41
C GLU A 228 -28.74 3.03 -7.40
N GLU A 229 -28.75 3.74 -6.27
CA GLU A 229 -28.00 4.99 -6.09
C GLU A 229 -26.49 4.76 -6.03
N ARG A 230 -26.04 3.66 -5.41
CA ARG A 230 -24.62 3.27 -5.41
C ARG A 230 -24.13 2.94 -6.82
N VAL A 231 -24.92 2.23 -7.63
CA VAL A 231 -24.61 1.97 -9.06
C VAL A 231 -24.60 3.27 -9.88
N ARG A 232 -25.59 4.15 -9.72
CA ARG A 232 -25.62 5.47 -10.42
C ARG A 232 -24.43 6.35 -10.05
N LEU A 233 -24.00 6.34 -8.79
CA LEU A 233 -22.81 7.06 -8.35
C LEU A 233 -21.54 6.50 -9.00
N LEU A 234 -21.40 5.17 -9.07
CA LEU A 234 -20.28 4.53 -9.77
C LEU A 234 -20.26 4.86 -11.28
N GLN A 235 -21.43 4.96 -11.93
CA GLN A 235 -21.54 5.38 -13.33
C GLN A 235 -21.02 6.81 -13.54
N GLN A 236 -21.43 7.76 -12.71
CA GLN A 236 -20.91 9.14 -12.74
C GLN A 236 -19.40 9.21 -12.48
N LEU A 237 -18.87 8.30 -11.64
CA LEU A 237 -17.44 8.15 -11.44
C LEU A 237 -16.75 7.59 -12.71
N PHE A 238 -17.30 6.56 -13.37
CA PHE A 238 -16.74 6.03 -14.63
C PHE A 238 -16.71 7.05 -15.78
N GLU A 239 -17.70 7.94 -15.85
CA GLU A 239 -17.78 9.01 -16.85
C GLU A 239 -16.66 10.06 -16.67
N THR A 240 -16.26 10.33 -15.43
CA THR A 240 -15.50 11.55 -15.11
C THR A 240 -14.12 11.29 -14.49
N TYR A 241 -13.97 10.26 -13.64
CA TYR A 241 -12.81 10.14 -12.74
C TYR A 241 -12.23 8.73 -12.56
N LEU A 242 -13.05 7.67 -12.51
CA LEU A 242 -12.64 6.28 -12.35
C LEU A 242 -12.39 5.66 -13.73
N ARG A 243 -11.17 5.16 -13.99
CA ARG A 243 -10.82 4.54 -15.27
C ARG A 243 -10.42 3.08 -15.14
N THR A 244 -10.84 2.31 -16.13
CA THR A 244 -10.44 0.92 -16.39
C THR A 244 -9.69 0.88 -17.71
N ILE A 245 -8.40 0.52 -17.67
CA ILE A 245 -7.45 0.65 -18.79
C ILE A 245 -6.32 -0.37 -18.68
N ASP A 246 -5.64 -0.64 -19.80
CA ASP A 246 -4.28 -1.18 -19.83
C ASP A 246 -3.33 -0.01 -20.18
N ASP A 247 -2.77 0.62 -19.14
CA ASP A 247 -1.89 1.80 -19.30
C ASP A 247 -0.54 1.46 -19.94
N GLN A 248 -0.20 0.17 -20.01
CA GLN A 248 1.06 -0.38 -20.51
C GLN A 248 0.93 -1.05 -21.88
N ARG A 249 -0.29 -1.14 -22.47
CA ARG A 249 -0.59 -1.90 -23.71
C ARG A 249 -0.07 -3.34 -23.69
N SER A 250 -0.05 -3.93 -22.50
CA SER A 250 0.38 -5.30 -22.24
C SER A 250 -0.56 -6.38 -22.79
N LEU A 251 -1.78 -6.01 -23.17
CA LEU A 251 -2.80 -6.89 -23.77
C LEU A 251 -2.94 -6.78 -25.29
N ASP A 252 -2.25 -5.84 -25.94
CA ASP A 252 -2.35 -5.66 -27.40
C ASP A 252 -1.98 -6.97 -28.12
N GLY A 253 -2.94 -7.54 -28.86
CA GLY A 253 -2.78 -8.84 -29.54
C GLY A 253 -2.70 -10.09 -28.65
N GLN A 254 -2.86 -9.98 -27.32
CA GLN A 254 -2.89 -11.15 -26.43
C GLN A 254 -4.22 -11.92 -26.56
N PRO A 255 -4.23 -13.25 -26.37
CA PRO A 255 -5.47 -14.03 -26.25
C PRO A 255 -6.19 -13.73 -24.94
N TYR A 256 -7.51 -13.91 -24.91
CA TYR A 256 -8.33 -13.80 -23.70
C TYR A 256 -8.79 -15.19 -23.23
N TYR A 257 -9.15 -15.31 -21.95
CA TYR A 257 -9.72 -16.56 -21.42
C TYR A 257 -11.23 -16.60 -21.60
N GLU A 258 -11.75 -17.79 -21.88
CA GLU A 258 -13.16 -18.09 -21.69
C GLU A 258 -13.53 -18.04 -20.18
N ALA A 259 -14.69 -17.49 -19.85
CA ALA A 259 -15.11 -17.34 -18.45
C ALA A 259 -15.42 -18.70 -17.81
N GLY A 260 -14.81 -18.96 -16.65
CA GLY A 260 -14.84 -20.24 -15.94
C GLY A 260 -13.83 -21.28 -16.42
N SER A 261 -12.96 -20.93 -17.38
CA SER A 261 -12.21 -21.90 -18.21
C SER A 261 -10.75 -21.46 -18.42
N THR A 262 -9.83 -22.41 -18.55
CA THR A 262 -8.43 -22.13 -18.93
C THR A 262 -8.23 -22.08 -20.45
N VAL A 263 -9.29 -22.29 -21.23
CA VAL A 263 -9.27 -22.16 -22.70
C VAL A 263 -8.96 -20.71 -23.09
N LEU A 264 -7.96 -20.57 -23.96
CA LEU A 264 -7.58 -19.30 -24.57
C LEU A 264 -8.27 -19.14 -25.93
N VAL A 265 -8.86 -17.97 -26.14
CA VAL A 265 -9.48 -17.55 -27.40
C VAL A 265 -8.64 -16.45 -28.03
N ALA A 266 -8.33 -16.59 -29.32
CA ALA A 266 -7.57 -15.59 -30.06
C ALA A 266 -8.41 -14.31 -30.28
N PRO A 267 -7.81 -13.11 -30.23
CA PRO A 267 -8.54 -11.87 -30.46
C PRO A 267 -8.96 -11.75 -31.92
N SER A 268 -10.24 -11.42 -32.17
CA SER A 268 -10.77 -11.21 -33.53
C SER A 268 -10.36 -9.84 -34.12
N GLN A 269 -10.03 -8.87 -33.26
CA GLN A 269 -9.42 -7.58 -33.62
C GLN A 269 -8.37 -7.20 -32.56
N PRO A 270 -7.30 -6.44 -32.89
CA PRO A 270 -6.16 -6.21 -32.00
C PRO A 270 -6.49 -5.68 -30.59
N ASP A 271 -7.58 -4.91 -30.44
CA ASP A 271 -8.02 -4.29 -29.19
C ASP A 271 -9.17 -5.05 -28.47
N SER A 272 -9.59 -6.21 -29.00
CA SER A 272 -10.73 -6.98 -28.47
C SER A 272 -10.48 -7.45 -27.04
N THR A 273 -9.26 -7.88 -26.74
CA THR A 273 -8.85 -8.37 -25.40
C THR A 273 -8.93 -7.25 -24.37
N THR A 274 -8.40 -6.07 -24.68
CA THR A 274 -8.48 -4.85 -23.86
C THR A 274 -9.93 -4.44 -23.60
N LYS A 275 -10.79 -4.44 -24.62
CA LYS A 275 -12.23 -4.15 -24.49
C LYS A 275 -12.99 -5.19 -23.65
N PHE A 276 -12.71 -6.46 -23.86
CA PHE A 276 -13.32 -7.56 -23.10
C PHE A 276 -13.03 -7.41 -21.60
N TYR A 277 -11.78 -7.19 -21.22
CA TYR A 277 -11.43 -7.03 -19.81
C TYR A 277 -11.87 -5.70 -19.20
N ASP A 278 -11.94 -4.60 -19.96
CA ASP A 278 -12.60 -3.35 -19.52
C ASP A 278 -14.06 -3.59 -19.12
N ILE A 279 -14.84 -4.25 -19.98
CA ILE A 279 -16.26 -4.57 -19.71
C ILE A 279 -16.38 -5.41 -18.44
N ARG A 280 -15.64 -6.52 -18.34
CA ARG A 280 -15.76 -7.46 -17.21
C ARG A 280 -15.32 -6.87 -15.87
N VAL A 281 -14.31 -5.98 -15.88
CA VAL A 281 -13.92 -5.24 -14.68
C VAL A 281 -14.98 -4.19 -14.30
N ARG A 282 -15.58 -3.48 -15.27
CA ARG A 282 -16.70 -2.55 -15.00
C ARG A 282 -17.91 -3.26 -14.41
N GLU A 283 -18.28 -4.43 -14.93
CA GLU A 283 -19.34 -5.27 -14.37
C GLU A 283 -19.03 -5.69 -12.93
N ALA A 284 -17.82 -6.21 -12.67
CA ALA A 284 -17.41 -6.64 -11.34
C ALA A 284 -17.45 -5.49 -10.32
N LEU A 285 -17.00 -4.29 -10.72
CA LEU A 285 -17.09 -3.08 -9.89
C LEU A 285 -18.56 -2.66 -9.64
N GLN A 286 -19.46 -2.83 -10.62
CA GLN A 286 -20.90 -2.62 -10.43
C GLN A 286 -21.49 -3.64 -9.44
N THR A 287 -21.11 -4.92 -9.51
CA THR A 287 -21.52 -5.96 -8.54
C THR A 287 -21.11 -5.57 -7.11
N ILE A 288 -19.86 -5.14 -6.90
CA ILE A 288 -19.35 -4.71 -5.58
C ILE A 288 -20.19 -3.58 -4.98
N VAL A 289 -20.56 -2.56 -5.76
CA VAL A 289 -21.34 -1.43 -5.22
C VAL A 289 -22.85 -1.72 -5.15
N LYS A 290 -23.36 -2.65 -5.96
CA LYS A 290 -24.76 -3.03 -6.01
C LYS A 290 -25.13 -3.93 -4.82
N GLU A 291 -24.43 -5.03 -4.62
CA GLU A 291 -24.89 -6.09 -3.72
C GLU A 291 -24.60 -5.79 -2.23
N PRO A 292 -25.61 -5.92 -1.32
CA PRO A 292 -25.44 -5.62 0.10
C PRO A 292 -24.30 -6.40 0.79
N VAL A 293 -24.03 -7.63 0.34
CA VAL A 293 -23.02 -8.52 0.93
C VAL A 293 -21.60 -7.93 0.89
N PHE A 294 -21.28 -7.07 -0.09
CA PHE A 294 -19.99 -6.37 -0.16
C PHE A 294 -19.91 -5.19 0.81
N LEU A 295 -21.04 -4.55 1.13
CA LEU A 295 -21.12 -3.52 2.16
C LEU A 295 -21.00 -4.12 3.56
N GLU A 296 -21.52 -5.33 3.77
CA GLU A 296 -21.38 -6.09 5.02
C GLU A 296 -19.96 -6.64 5.22
N ARG A 297 -19.40 -7.34 4.22
CA ARG A 297 -18.16 -8.12 4.35
C ARG A 297 -16.89 -7.38 3.94
N THR A 298 -17.01 -6.40 3.06
CA THR A 298 -15.88 -5.62 2.51
C THR A 298 -16.21 -4.12 2.48
N PRO A 299 -16.74 -3.50 3.57
CA PRO A 299 -17.28 -2.14 3.53
C PRO A 299 -16.33 -1.11 2.91
N LEU A 300 -15.03 -1.20 3.22
CA LEU A 300 -14.01 -0.31 2.69
C LEU A 300 -13.86 -0.38 1.16
N ALA A 301 -14.20 -1.50 0.51
CA ALA A 301 -14.22 -1.58 -0.95
C ALA A 301 -15.34 -0.71 -1.54
N VAL A 302 -16.56 -0.85 -1.01
CA VAL A 302 -17.71 -0.03 -1.39
C VAL A 302 -17.46 1.45 -1.09
N MET A 303 -16.90 1.78 0.08
CA MET A 303 -16.57 3.16 0.43
C MET A 303 -15.49 3.72 -0.50
N SER A 304 -14.36 3.02 -0.71
CA SER A 304 -13.21 3.52 -1.48
C SER A 304 -13.49 3.69 -2.97
N LEU A 305 -14.40 2.88 -3.53
CA LEU A 305 -14.90 3.06 -4.88
C LEU A 305 -15.83 4.28 -4.99
N LEU A 306 -16.74 4.48 -4.02
CA LEU A 306 -17.79 5.51 -4.11
C LEU A 306 -17.42 6.88 -3.50
N ASN A 307 -16.42 6.95 -2.62
CA ASN A 307 -15.87 8.20 -2.07
C ASN A 307 -14.69 8.74 -2.89
N GLY A 308 -14.23 8.00 -3.91
CA GLY A 308 -13.12 8.39 -4.77
C GLY A 308 -11.74 8.22 -4.13
N ALA A 309 -11.48 7.15 -3.38
CA ALA A 309 -10.11 6.79 -3.00
C ALA A 309 -9.39 6.02 -4.13
N ILE A 310 -10.16 5.23 -4.90
CA ILE A 310 -9.69 4.49 -6.08
C ILE A 310 -10.09 5.23 -7.35
N TRP A 311 -9.13 5.50 -8.23
CA TRP A 311 -9.36 6.22 -9.49
C TRP A 311 -8.93 5.44 -10.73
N ASN A 312 -8.20 4.34 -10.55
CA ASN A 312 -7.78 3.45 -11.63
C ASN A 312 -7.96 1.99 -11.21
N VAL A 313 -8.51 1.17 -12.09
CA VAL A 313 -8.47 -0.29 -11.99
C VAL A 313 -7.85 -0.79 -13.30
N THR A 314 -6.54 -0.94 -13.27
CA THR A 314 -5.70 -1.19 -14.43
C THR A 314 -5.50 -2.70 -14.59
N PHE A 315 -5.80 -3.22 -15.76
CA PHE A 315 -5.58 -4.63 -16.10
C PHE A 315 -4.32 -4.78 -16.94
N VAL A 316 -3.53 -5.82 -16.69
CA VAL A 316 -2.21 -6.02 -17.29
C VAL A 316 -1.89 -7.50 -17.55
N ASN A 317 -0.94 -7.75 -18.45
CA ASN A 317 -0.20 -9.01 -18.52
C ASN A 317 1.27 -8.75 -18.14
N ILE A 318 1.71 -9.22 -16.97
CA ILE A 318 3.12 -9.14 -16.55
C ILE A 318 3.60 -10.52 -16.10
N ALA A 319 4.03 -11.32 -17.09
CA ALA A 319 4.48 -12.70 -16.92
C ALA A 319 5.73 -12.90 -16.02
N GLN A 320 6.43 -11.82 -15.64
CA GLN A 320 7.53 -11.85 -14.68
C GLN A 320 7.09 -11.60 -13.22
N ARG A 321 5.93 -10.96 -13.01
CA ARG A 321 5.44 -10.61 -11.66
C ARG A 321 4.77 -11.79 -10.97
N ASP A 322 4.89 -11.80 -9.66
CA ASP A 322 4.50 -12.87 -8.75
C ASP A 322 3.05 -12.79 -8.26
N TRP A 323 2.49 -11.58 -8.21
CA TRP A 323 1.14 -11.30 -7.75
C TRP A 323 0.07 -11.45 -8.84
N ALA A 324 -1.12 -11.90 -8.43
CA ALA A 324 -2.34 -11.93 -9.25
C ALA A 324 -3.08 -10.58 -9.25
N THR A 325 -3.17 -9.92 -8.08
CA THR A 325 -3.61 -8.52 -7.94
C THR A 325 -2.63 -7.70 -7.11
N ARG A 326 -2.57 -6.38 -7.33
CA ARG A 326 -1.79 -5.47 -6.49
C ARG A 326 -2.30 -4.04 -6.52
N THR A 327 -2.80 -3.55 -5.38
CA THR A 327 -3.05 -2.14 -5.14
C THR A 327 -1.73 -1.39 -5.01
N ARG A 328 -1.57 -0.34 -5.82
CA ARG A 328 -0.55 0.72 -5.68
C ARG A 328 -1.24 2.00 -5.23
N VAL A 329 -0.84 2.52 -4.07
CA VAL A 329 -1.24 3.84 -3.59
C VAL A 329 -0.13 4.81 -3.95
N LEU A 330 -0.45 5.96 -4.54
CA LEU A 330 0.56 7.00 -4.82
C LEU A 330 1.07 7.63 -3.51
N PRO A 331 2.28 8.21 -3.50
CA PRO A 331 2.87 8.72 -2.27
C PRO A 331 2.28 10.09 -1.91
N ALA A 332 2.55 10.55 -0.69
CA ALA A 332 1.83 11.70 -0.10
C ALA A 332 2.15 13.04 -0.78
N ASP A 333 3.30 13.14 -1.45
CA ASP A 333 3.68 14.24 -2.34
C ASP A 333 2.79 14.33 -3.59
N LYS A 334 2.28 13.18 -4.07
CA LYS A 334 1.35 13.06 -5.22
C LYS A 334 -0.10 12.88 -4.76
N ALA A 335 -0.40 13.29 -3.52
CA ALA A 335 -1.76 13.41 -3.05
C ALA A 335 -2.47 14.58 -3.75
N VAL A 336 -3.77 14.41 -4.00
CA VAL A 336 -4.60 15.33 -4.79
C VAL A 336 -5.73 15.88 -3.94
N MET A 337 -6.06 17.15 -4.16
CA MET A 337 -7.19 17.83 -3.49
C MET A 337 -8.47 17.58 -4.30
N VAL A 338 -9.49 17.02 -3.63
CA VAL A 338 -10.68 16.49 -4.28
C VAL A 338 -11.96 17.03 -3.65
N GLY A 339 -12.85 17.54 -4.49
CA GLY A 339 -14.11 18.17 -4.08
C GLY A 339 -13.95 19.50 -3.35
N GLN A 340 -15.05 19.99 -2.77
CA GLN A 340 -15.10 21.17 -1.90
C GLN A 340 -15.72 20.79 -0.55
N PRO A 341 -15.18 21.27 0.60
CA PRO A 341 -14.08 22.24 0.75
C PRO A 341 -12.68 21.70 0.41
N GLY A 342 -12.57 20.41 0.07
CA GLY A 342 -11.34 19.80 -0.44
C GLY A 342 -10.79 18.74 0.51
N LYS A 343 -10.92 17.47 0.11
CA LYS A 343 -10.30 16.33 0.79
C LYS A 343 -8.97 16.02 0.11
N LEU A 344 -7.87 16.09 0.85
CA LEU A 344 -6.59 15.56 0.38
C LEU A 344 -6.65 14.03 0.40
N ILE A 345 -6.33 13.38 -0.72
CA ILE A 345 -6.30 11.92 -0.83
C ILE A 345 -5.09 11.46 -1.65
N GLN A 346 -4.60 10.26 -1.37
CA GLN A 346 -3.60 9.59 -2.19
C GLN A 346 -4.29 8.68 -3.22
N PRO A 347 -4.13 8.91 -4.54
CA PRO A 347 -4.76 8.07 -5.55
C PRO A 347 -4.35 6.60 -5.45
N ALA A 348 -5.33 5.70 -5.37
CA ALA A 348 -5.09 4.26 -5.51
C ALA A 348 -5.37 3.79 -6.95
N ALA A 349 -4.49 2.89 -7.42
CA ALA A 349 -4.63 2.11 -8.64
C ALA A 349 -4.58 0.62 -8.29
N ILE A 350 -5.60 -0.14 -8.67
CA ILE A 350 -5.60 -1.62 -8.53
C ILE A 350 -5.00 -2.20 -9.81
N LEU A 351 -3.97 -3.04 -9.69
CA LEU A 351 -3.45 -3.83 -10.81
C LEU A 351 -4.06 -5.23 -10.80
N ILE A 352 -4.48 -5.74 -11.96
CA ILE A 352 -5.00 -7.11 -12.14
C ILE A 352 -4.16 -7.80 -13.22
N ASN A 353 -3.43 -8.86 -12.85
CA ASN A 353 -2.53 -9.61 -13.74
C ASN A 353 -3.28 -10.79 -14.38
N LEU A 354 -3.85 -10.57 -15.55
CA LEU A 354 -4.93 -11.42 -16.11
C LEU A 354 -4.52 -12.87 -16.39
N HIS A 355 -3.23 -13.12 -16.66
CA HIS A 355 -2.68 -14.44 -16.94
C HIS A 355 -2.05 -15.13 -15.72
N ARG A 356 -2.26 -14.60 -14.50
CA ARG A 356 -1.89 -15.26 -13.24
C ARG A 356 -3.10 -15.85 -12.55
N ALA A 357 -2.97 -17.10 -12.13
CA ALA A 357 -3.80 -17.65 -11.05
C ALA A 357 -3.32 -17.09 -9.70
N ALA A 358 -4.19 -17.12 -8.70
CA ALA A 358 -3.84 -16.78 -7.33
C ALA A 358 -2.81 -17.77 -6.76
N ALA A 359 -1.88 -17.27 -5.94
CA ALA A 359 -1.00 -18.09 -5.12
C ALA A 359 -1.75 -18.63 -3.89
N THR A 360 -1.24 -19.71 -3.27
CA THR A 360 -1.90 -20.37 -2.12
C THR A 360 -2.06 -19.48 -0.88
N ASP A 361 -1.29 -18.40 -0.81
CA ASP A 361 -1.24 -17.39 0.24
C ASP A 361 -2.09 -16.13 -0.07
N ASP A 362 -2.64 -16.01 -1.28
CA ASP A 362 -3.58 -14.93 -1.63
C ASP A 362 -4.92 -15.08 -0.87
N LEU A 363 -5.43 -13.99 -0.30
CA LEU A 363 -6.68 -13.95 0.49
C LEU A 363 -7.96 -14.36 -0.27
N PHE A 364 -7.86 -14.46 -1.59
CA PHE A 364 -8.92 -14.85 -2.53
C PHE A 364 -8.64 -16.18 -3.24
N TYR A 365 -7.54 -16.89 -2.91
CA TYR A 365 -7.15 -18.15 -3.55
C TYR A 365 -8.30 -19.16 -3.66
N ALA A 366 -9.01 -19.40 -2.55
CA ALA A 366 -10.14 -20.34 -2.51
C ALA A 366 -11.29 -19.95 -3.45
N ASP A 367 -11.58 -18.65 -3.60
CA ASP A 367 -12.66 -18.15 -4.46
C ASP A 367 -12.32 -18.29 -5.95
N THR A 368 -11.03 -18.26 -6.31
CA THR A 368 -10.58 -18.32 -7.72
C THR A 368 -10.68 -19.71 -8.35
N LYS A 369 -10.72 -20.77 -7.53
CA LYS A 369 -10.65 -22.17 -7.99
C LYS A 369 -9.42 -22.45 -8.88
N GLN A 370 -8.29 -21.80 -8.59
CA GLN A 370 -7.03 -21.86 -9.36
C GLN A 370 -7.11 -21.33 -10.81
N LEU A 371 -8.22 -20.70 -11.21
CA LEU A 371 -8.33 -20.03 -12.51
C LEU A 371 -7.45 -18.77 -12.54
N PRO A 372 -6.87 -18.42 -13.71
CA PRO A 372 -6.20 -17.13 -13.89
C PRO A 372 -7.20 -15.97 -13.80
N MET A 373 -6.75 -14.77 -13.38
CA MET A 373 -7.65 -13.64 -13.10
C MET A 373 -8.57 -13.28 -14.28
N GLY A 374 -8.12 -13.43 -15.52
CA GLY A 374 -8.94 -13.22 -16.72
C GLY A 374 -10.00 -14.30 -16.99
N ALA A 375 -9.83 -15.50 -16.44
CA ALA A 375 -10.78 -16.62 -16.55
C ALA A 375 -11.87 -16.61 -15.47
N LEU A 376 -11.71 -15.84 -14.39
CA LEU A 376 -12.71 -15.76 -13.31
C LEU A 376 -14.09 -15.34 -13.84
N SER A 377 -15.18 -15.81 -13.22
CA SER A 377 -16.52 -15.22 -13.42
C SER A 377 -16.53 -13.75 -12.96
N THR A 378 -17.54 -12.98 -13.38
CA THR A 378 -17.66 -11.58 -12.99
C THR A 378 -17.84 -11.44 -11.46
N ASP A 379 -18.52 -12.38 -10.82
CA ASP A 379 -18.72 -12.42 -9.36
C ASP A 379 -17.44 -12.86 -8.62
N GLN A 380 -16.69 -13.83 -9.16
CA GLN A 380 -15.36 -14.20 -8.64
C GLN A 380 -14.40 -13.00 -8.73
N LEU A 381 -14.41 -12.28 -9.85
CA LEU A 381 -13.59 -11.08 -10.04
C LEU A 381 -14.01 -9.95 -9.08
N ALA A 382 -15.31 -9.78 -8.82
CA ALA A 382 -15.84 -8.87 -7.81
C ALA A 382 -15.34 -9.22 -6.39
N LEU A 383 -15.38 -10.50 -6.01
CA LEU A 383 -14.84 -10.98 -4.73
C LEU A 383 -13.32 -10.75 -4.60
N VAL A 384 -12.55 -11.04 -5.64
CA VAL A 384 -11.10 -10.77 -5.69
C VAL A 384 -10.82 -9.27 -5.52
N ILE A 385 -11.43 -8.41 -6.33
CA ILE A 385 -11.21 -6.96 -6.30
C ILE A 385 -11.64 -6.38 -4.94
N ALA A 386 -12.79 -6.79 -4.39
CA ALA A 386 -13.24 -6.30 -3.09
C ALA A 386 -12.32 -6.70 -1.93
N LYS A 387 -11.83 -7.95 -1.92
CA LYS A 387 -10.84 -8.42 -0.93
C LYS A 387 -9.50 -7.69 -1.05
N GLU A 388 -8.99 -7.57 -2.28
CA GLU A 388 -7.77 -6.83 -2.63
C GLU A 388 -7.83 -5.41 -2.08
N ILE A 389 -8.90 -4.65 -2.37
CA ILE A 389 -9.11 -3.28 -1.87
C ILE A 389 -9.16 -3.27 -0.34
N HIS A 390 -10.04 -4.09 0.24
CA HIS A 390 -10.37 -4.05 1.66
C HIS A 390 -9.15 -4.36 2.53
N HIS A 391 -8.28 -5.27 2.09
CA HIS A 391 -7.03 -5.57 2.78
C HIS A 391 -5.94 -4.53 2.49
N ASN A 392 -5.63 -4.27 1.21
CA ASN A 392 -4.44 -3.50 0.85
C ASN A 392 -4.52 -2.02 1.23
N ILE A 393 -5.71 -1.39 1.23
CA ILE A 393 -5.83 0.01 1.68
C ILE A 393 -5.55 0.13 3.18
N VAL A 394 -5.99 -0.85 3.98
CA VAL A 394 -5.69 -0.91 5.43
C VAL A 394 -4.21 -1.23 5.65
N GLU A 395 -3.71 -2.30 5.03
CA GLU A 395 -2.34 -2.76 5.25
C GLU A 395 -1.29 -1.77 4.75
N LYS A 396 -1.48 -1.13 3.58
CA LYS A 396 -0.47 -0.21 3.01
C LYS A 396 -0.46 1.17 3.67
N SER A 397 -1.59 1.62 4.22
CA SER A 397 -1.62 2.82 5.08
C SER A 397 -0.94 2.59 6.43
N GLN A 398 -0.90 1.34 6.93
CA GLN A 398 -0.23 0.99 8.19
C GLN A 398 1.26 0.64 8.02
N THR A 399 1.60 -0.17 7.00
CA THR A 399 2.97 -0.65 6.76
C THR A 399 3.91 0.43 6.23
N GLY A 400 3.43 1.39 5.44
CA GLY A 400 4.24 2.50 4.93
C GLY A 400 5.09 2.18 3.69
N HIS A 401 4.84 1.05 3.00
CA HIS A 401 5.51 0.72 1.73
C HIS A 401 5.28 1.77 0.61
N VAL A 402 4.26 2.62 0.79
CA VAL A 402 3.86 3.71 -0.12
C VAL A 402 5.02 4.66 -0.47
N ALA A 403 5.85 5.03 0.50
CA ALA A 403 6.99 5.93 0.26
C ALA A 403 8.11 5.30 -0.59
N GLN A 404 8.25 3.97 -0.60
CA GLN A 404 9.33 3.29 -1.34
C GLN A 404 8.90 2.80 -2.73
N ASP A 405 7.60 2.57 -2.97
CA ASP A 405 7.09 2.40 -4.35
C ASP A 405 7.33 3.70 -5.17
N ALA A 406 7.32 4.88 -4.52
CA ALA A 406 7.69 6.18 -5.09
C ALA A 406 9.09 6.17 -5.74
N LEU A 407 10.12 5.88 -4.93
CA LEU A 407 11.54 5.81 -5.33
C LEU A 407 11.83 4.64 -6.30
N SER A 408 10.85 3.79 -6.58
CA SER A 408 10.94 2.73 -7.59
C SER A 408 10.35 3.13 -8.94
N ALA A 409 9.53 4.17 -9.00
CA ALA A 409 9.00 4.73 -10.24
C ALA A 409 10.11 5.51 -10.98
N PRO A 410 10.20 5.42 -12.31
CA PRO A 410 11.00 6.35 -13.08
C PRO A 410 10.32 7.71 -13.16
N GLU A 411 11.08 8.71 -13.59
CA GLU A 411 10.57 9.98 -14.14
C GLU A 411 10.04 9.81 -15.58
#